data_AF-A0A0J1JQH8-F1
#
_entry.id   AF-A0A0J1JQH8-F1
#
_cell.length_a   1.000
_cell.length_b   1.000
_cell.length_c   1.000
_cell.angle_alpha   90.00
_cell.angle_beta   90.00
_cell.angle_gamma   90.00
#
_symmetry.space_group_name_H-M   'P 1'
#
loop_
_entity.id
_entity.type
_entity.pdbx_description
1 polymer ?
#
loop_
_entity_poly.entity_id
_entity_poly.type
_entity_poly.pdbx_seq_one_letter_code
_entity_poly.pdbx_strand_id
1 'polypeptide(L)'
;MFKITQHPVYPCFAILTAFNPRSTVISNKENRLRHSQLTKELRRSGFSFESVVTCSPDGRWAEQGVMVAMDKSEACRVAARWEQNAIYWVENGELFLVPVLLAGFEQQSLGDWRGFLYT
;
A
#
# COMPACT_ATOMS: atom_id res chain seq x y z
N MET A 1 -9.39 -2.48 5.45
CA MET A 1 -8.94 -2.32 6.86
C MET A 1 -7.46 -2.61 6.92
N PHE A 2 -6.71 -1.95 7.81
CA PHE A 2 -5.26 -2.09 7.94
C PHE A 2 -4.87 -2.57 9.33
N LYS A 3 -4.08 -3.64 9.39
CA LYS A 3 -3.42 -4.10 10.61
C LYS A 3 -1.95 -3.75 10.56
N ILE A 4 -1.55 -2.98 11.55
CA ILE A 4 -0.21 -2.45 11.71
C ILE A 4 0.39 -3.00 13.00
N THR A 5 1.70 -3.22 13.00
CA THR A 5 2.44 -3.60 14.23
C THR A 5 2.97 -2.38 14.97
N GLN A 6 3.14 -1.26 14.27
CA GLN A 6 3.60 0.01 14.82
C GLN A 6 2.81 1.16 14.20
N HIS A 7 2.49 2.16 15.02
CA HIS A 7 1.85 3.37 14.52
C HIS A 7 2.87 4.20 13.72
N PRO A 8 2.55 4.58 12.47
CA PRO A 8 3.43 5.45 11.72
C PRO A 8 3.50 6.81 12.40
N VAL A 9 4.73 7.28 12.64
CA VAL A 9 5.03 8.62 13.20
C VAL A 9 5.20 9.67 12.09
N TYR A 10 4.93 9.30 10.84
CA TYR A 10 5.13 10.16 9.68
C TYR A 10 3.87 11.00 9.40
N PRO A 11 4.01 12.30 9.08
CA PRO A 11 2.86 13.15 8.73
C PRO A 11 2.20 12.76 7.40
N CYS A 12 2.97 12.11 6.52
CA CYS A 12 2.48 11.51 5.29
C CYS A 12 3.25 10.22 4.96
N PHE A 13 2.55 9.25 4.37
CA PHE A 13 3.14 7.97 3.94
C PHE A 13 2.27 7.26 2.92
N ALA A 14 2.89 6.40 2.11
CA ALA A 14 2.21 5.50 1.19
C ALA A 14 2.05 4.11 1.79
N ILE A 15 0.94 3.45 1.46
CA ILE A 15 0.76 2.01 1.68
C ILE A 15 0.85 1.32 0.32
N LEU A 16 1.87 0.48 0.17
CA LEU A 16 2.19 -0.19 -1.08
C LEU A 16 2.06 -1.71 -0.92
N THR A 17 1.60 -2.38 -1.98
CA THR A 17 1.59 -3.84 -2.10
C THR A 17 2.09 -4.24 -3.48
N ALA A 18 2.57 -5.47 -3.60
CA ALA A 18 2.91 -6.09 -4.88
C ALA A 18 2.01 -7.28 -5.20
N PHE A 19 1.00 -7.52 -4.37
CA PHE A 19 0.03 -8.59 -4.55
C PHE A 19 -0.89 -8.30 -5.73
N ASN A 20 -1.39 -9.38 -6.33
CA ASN A 20 -2.46 -9.39 -7.34
C ASN A 20 -2.31 -8.25 -8.38
N PRO A 21 -1.21 -8.24 -9.16
CA PRO A 21 -0.92 -7.17 -10.11
C PRO A 21 -2.09 -6.94 -11.08
N ARG A 22 -2.42 -5.68 -11.31
CA ARG A 22 -3.61 -5.22 -12.04
C ARG A 22 -4.90 -5.87 -11.56
N SER A 23 -5.00 -6.19 -10.28
CA SER A 23 -6.12 -6.92 -9.66
C SER A 23 -6.33 -8.33 -10.22
N THR A 24 -5.31 -8.93 -10.85
CA THR A 24 -5.33 -10.32 -11.30
C THR A 24 -4.90 -11.23 -10.16
N VAL A 25 -5.78 -12.15 -9.75
CA VAL A 25 -5.48 -13.11 -8.67
C VAL A 25 -4.41 -14.09 -9.13
N ILE A 26 -3.29 -14.11 -8.41
CA ILE A 26 -2.18 -15.06 -8.59
C ILE A 26 -1.99 -15.89 -7.32
N SER A 27 -1.14 -16.92 -7.36
CA SER A 27 -0.99 -17.76 -6.18
C SER A 27 -0.32 -17.01 -5.02
N ASN A 28 -0.61 -17.46 -3.81
CA ASN A 28 0.02 -16.93 -2.60
C ASN A 28 1.56 -17.02 -2.63
N LYS A 29 2.12 -18.01 -3.33
CA LYS A 29 3.58 -18.16 -3.46
C LYS A 29 4.16 -17.04 -4.34
N GLU A 30 3.53 -16.76 -5.49
CA GLU A 30 3.98 -15.65 -6.35
C GLU A 30 3.79 -14.29 -5.65
N ASN A 31 2.65 -14.08 -4.99
CA ASN A 31 2.38 -12.86 -4.23
C ASN A 31 3.46 -12.58 -3.16
N ARG A 32 3.85 -13.61 -2.38
CA ARG A 32 4.93 -13.49 -1.39
C ARG A 32 6.30 -13.23 -2.01
N LEU A 33 6.59 -13.84 -3.17
CA LEU A 33 7.84 -13.58 -3.90
C LEU A 33 7.89 -12.12 -4.37
N ARG A 34 6.81 -11.60 -4.97
CA ARG A 34 6.70 -10.21 -5.39
C ARG A 34 6.86 -9.24 -4.22
N HIS A 35 6.19 -9.51 -3.09
CA HIS A 35 6.35 -8.70 -1.87
C HIS A 35 7.80 -8.70 -1.35
N SER A 36 8.48 -9.85 -1.37
CA SER A 36 9.90 -9.92 -1.00
C SER A 36 10.80 -9.10 -1.93
N GLN A 37 10.46 -9.01 -3.22
CA GLN A 37 11.21 -8.21 -4.18
C GLN A 37 10.92 -6.71 -4.01
N LEU A 38 9.67 -6.30 -3.80
CA LEU A 38 9.29 -4.92 -3.46
C LEU A 38 10.05 -4.41 -2.24
N THR A 39 10.05 -5.19 -1.16
CA THR A 39 10.76 -4.83 0.08
C THR A 39 12.28 -4.73 -0.12
N LYS A 40 12.88 -5.59 -0.95
CA LYS A 40 14.29 -5.48 -1.34
C LYS A 40 14.57 -4.23 -2.16
N GLU A 41 13.71 -3.88 -3.11
CA GLU A 41 13.82 -2.66 -3.91
C GLU A 41 13.81 -1.43 -3.00
N LEU A 42 12.82 -1.31 -2.11
CA LEU A 42 12.71 -0.18 -1.18
C LEU A 42 13.94 -0.03 -0.29
N ARG A 43 14.45 -1.14 0.27
CA ARG A 43 15.69 -1.14 1.07
C ARG A 43 16.90 -0.68 0.26
N ARG A 44 17.04 -1.17 -0.98
CA ARG A 44 18.15 -0.78 -1.87
C ARG A 44 18.10 0.69 -2.27
N SER A 45 16.90 1.25 -2.33
CA SER A 45 16.66 2.68 -2.57
C SER A 45 16.77 3.54 -1.30
N GLY A 46 17.14 2.96 -0.15
CA GLY A 46 17.38 3.69 1.10
C GLY A 46 16.12 4.00 1.91
N PHE A 47 14.97 3.43 1.56
CA PHE A 47 13.73 3.66 2.30
C PHE A 47 13.58 2.69 3.48
N SER A 48 13.21 3.24 4.63
CA SER A 48 12.69 2.49 5.78
C SER A 48 11.17 2.35 5.67
N PHE A 49 10.64 1.20 6.06
CA PHE A 49 9.21 0.93 6.00
C PHE A 49 8.77 -0.03 7.10
N GLU A 50 7.50 0.08 7.47
CA GLU A 50 6.83 -0.84 8.40
C GLU A 50 5.94 -1.82 7.64
N SER A 51 5.76 -3.02 8.19
CA SER A 51 4.85 -4.00 7.60
C SER A 51 3.39 -3.65 7.93
N VAL A 52 2.50 -3.85 6.96
CA VAL A 52 1.05 -3.70 7.15
C VAL A 52 0.32 -4.82 6.43
N VAL A 53 -0.79 -5.27 6.99
CA VAL A 53 -1.70 -6.20 6.33
C VAL A 53 -2.97 -5.45 5.97
N THR A 54 -3.34 -5.48 4.69
CA THR A 54 -4.63 -4.96 4.22
C THR A 54 -5.61 -6.11 4.15
N CYS A 55 -6.76 -5.97 4.80
CA CYS A 55 -7.78 -7.02 4.84
C CYS A 55 -9.15 -6.49 4.39
N SER A 56 -9.94 -7.40 3.81
CA SER A 56 -11.37 -7.19 3.61
C SER A 56 -12.08 -7.13 4.97
N PRO A 57 -13.20 -6.38 5.10
CA PRO A 57 -13.95 -6.30 6.35
C PRO A 57 -14.45 -7.65 6.88
N ASP A 58 -14.71 -8.60 5.98
CA ASP A 58 -15.14 -9.97 6.31
C ASP A 58 -13.97 -10.92 6.62
N GLY A 59 -12.72 -10.44 6.55
CA GLY A 59 -11.51 -11.22 6.84
C GLY A 59 -11.18 -12.33 5.85
N ARG A 60 -11.97 -12.48 4.76
CA ARG A 60 -11.77 -13.55 3.76
C ARG A 60 -10.55 -13.33 2.88
N TRP A 61 -10.06 -12.10 2.82
CA TRP A 61 -8.90 -11.72 2.01
C TRP A 61 -7.96 -10.83 2.81
N ALA A 62 -6.65 -11.10 2.67
CA ALA A 62 -5.59 -10.37 3.33
C ALA A 62 -4.35 -10.30 2.43
N GLU A 63 -3.73 -9.13 2.36
CA GLU A 63 -2.52 -8.89 1.57
C GLU A 63 -1.41 -8.24 2.40
N GLN A 64 -0.18 -8.67 2.13
CA GLN A 64 1.00 -8.06 2.72
C GLN A 64 1.39 -6.81 1.95
N GLY A 65 1.51 -5.71 2.68
CA GLY A 65 2.01 -4.44 2.18
C GLY A 65 3.05 -3.82 3.10
N VAL A 66 3.45 -2.60 2.75
CA VAL A 66 4.38 -1.80 3.50
C VAL A 66 3.86 -0.38 3.65
N MET A 67 4.10 0.23 4.81
CA MET A 67 3.91 1.66 5.03
C MET A 67 5.27 2.34 4.92
N VAL A 68 5.39 3.29 4.01
CA VAL A 68 6.68 3.93 3.71
C VAL A 68 6.53 5.44 3.58
N ALA A 69 7.36 6.17 4.30
CA ALA A 69 7.47 7.61 4.17
C ALA A 69 8.29 7.94 2.92
N MET A 70 7.64 8.48 1.90
CA MET A 70 8.25 8.90 0.65
C MET A 70 7.34 9.90 -0.07
N ASP A 71 7.86 10.57 -1.08
CA ASP A 71 7.05 11.45 -1.93
C ASP A 71 5.94 10.66 -2.63
N LYS A 72 4.72 11.21 -2.65
CA LYS A 72 3.55 10.60 -3.32
C LYS A 72 3.85 10.23 -4.77
N SER A 73 4.59 11.08 -5.50
CA SER A 73 4.95 10.78 -6.89
C SER A 73 5.90 9.58 -7.04
N GLU A 74 6.81 9.37 -6.09
CA GLU A 74 7.68 8.19 -6.07
C GLU A 74 6.89 6.94 -5.68
N ALA A 75 5.97 7.06 -4.72
CA ALA A 75 5.06 5.97 -4.36
C ALA A 75 4.25 5.48 -5.58
N CYS A 76 3.72 6.41 -6.39
CA CYS A 76 3.04 6.06 -7.63
C CYS A 76 3.98 5.40 -8.65
N ARG A 77 5.24 5.86 -8.77
CA ARG A 77 6.25 5.24 -9.65
C ARG A 77 6.58 3.80 -9.21
N VAL A 78 6.78 3.57 -7.92
CA VAL A 78 6.98 2.22 -7.35
C VAL A 78 5.76 1.36 -7.66
N ALA A 79 4.57 1.84 -7.33
CA ALA A 79 3.32 1.12 -7.56
C ALA A 79 3.10 0.74 -9.03
N ALA A 80 3.42 1.64 -9.97
CA ALA A 80 3.36 1.35 -11.41
C ALA A 80 4.32 0.22 -11.82
N ARG A 81 5.55 0.20 -11.29
CA ARG A 81 6.52 -0.90 -11.52
C ARG A 81 6.00 -2.24 -10.99
N TRP A 82 5.28 -2.21 -9.87
CA TRP A 82 4.65 -3.37 -9.25
C TRP A 82 3.24 -3.68 -9.78
N GLU A 83 2.85 -2.99 -10.86
CA GLU A 83 1.63 -3.17 -11.62
C GLU A 83 0.36 -2.96 -10.78
N GLN A 84 0.41 -2.03 -9.83
CA GLN A 84 -0.72 -1.70 -8.97
C GLN A 84 -1.64 -0.68 -9.62
N ASN A 85 -2.94 -0.96 -9.54
CA ASN A 85 -3.98 -0.07 -10.08
C ASN A 85 -4.06 1.26 -9.32
N ALA A 86 -3.83 1.23 -8.01
CA ALA A 86 -3.86 2.37 -7.11
C ALA A 86 -2.95 2.13 -5.89
N ILE A 87 -2.69 3.19 -5.12
CA ILE A 87 -2.09 3.11 -3.79
C ILE A 87 -3.04 3.70 -2.75
N TYR A 88 -2.84 3.34 -1.48
CA TYR A 88 -3.35 4.18 -0.42
C TYR A 88 -2.29 5.20 0.00
N TRP A 89 -2.72 6.44 0.21
CA TRP A 89 -1.90 7.55 0.66
C TRP A 89 -2.50 8.12 1.92
N VAL A 90 -1.70 8.32 2.96
CA VAL A 90 -2.14 8.98 4.19
C VAL A 90 -1.43 10.32 4.29
N GLU A 91 -2.18 11.38 4.56
CA GLU A 91 -1.65 12.73 4.75
C GLU A 91 -2.55 13.49 5.70
N ASN A 92 -1.96 14.10 6.74
CA ASN A 92 -2.68 14.87 7.76
C ASN A 92 -3.83 14.09 8.43
N GLY A 93 -3.66 12.77 8.60
CA GLY A 93 -4.65 11.89 9.22
C GLY A 93 -5.81 11.47 8.30
N GLU A 94 -5.82 11.92 7.05
CA GLU A 94 -6.81 11.52 6.04
C GLU A 94 -6.24 10.40 5.16
N LEU A 95 -7.06 9.40 4.87
CA LEU A 95 -6.73 8.31 3.95
C LEU A 95 -7.27 8.62 2.56
N PHE A 96 -6.44 8.46 1.54
CA PHE A 96 -6.78 8.63 0.14
C PHE A 96 -6.55 7.34 -0.65
N LEU A 97 -7.41 7.09 -1.63
CA LEU A 97 -7.15 6.18 -2.74
C LEU A 97 -6.60 6.98 -3.91
N VAL A 98 -5.35 6.71 -4.30
CA VAL A 98 -4.68 7.42 -5.39
C VAL A 98 -4.55 6.48 -6.59
N PRO A 99 -5.21 6.77 -7.73
CA PRO A 99 -5.08 5.96 -8.93
C PRO A 99 -3.67 6.06 -9.51
N VAL A 100 -3.17 4.93 -10.03
CA VAL A 100 -1.83 4.82 -10.64
C VAL A 100 -1.94 4.33 -12.07
N LEU A 101 -2.49 3.12 -12.29
CA LEU A 101 -2.73 2.57 -13.63
C LEU A 101 -4.18 2.74 -14.10
N LEU A 102 -5.10 3.08 -13.18
CA LEU A 102 -6.50 3.32 -13.50
C LEU A 102 -6.67 4.67 -14.19
N ALA A 103 -6.80 4.66 -15.52
CA ALA A 103 -7.08 5.85 -16.31
C ALA A 103 -8.51 6.37 -16.08
N GLY A 104 -8.68 7.69 -16.03
CA GLY A 104 -9.99 8.34 -15.87
C GLY A 104 -10.53 8.35 -14.44
N PHE A 105 -9.75 7.90 -13.45
CA PHE A 105 -10.09 8.00 -12.04
C PHE A 105 -9.30 9.15 -11.41
N GLU A 106 -9.93 9.83 -10.45
CA GLU A 106 -9.29 10.85 -9.63
C GLU A 106 -8.97 10.29 -8.24
N GLN A 107 -8.07 10.98 -7.53
CA GLN A 107 -7.80 10.68 -6.12
C GLN A 107 -9.10 10.85 -5.31
N GLN A 108 -9.41 9.87 -4.46
CA GLN A 108 -10.60 9.90 -3.60
C GLN A 108 -10.20 9.93 -2.13
N SER A 109 -10.83 10.82 -1.35
CA SER A 109 -10.79 10.80 0.11
C SER A 109 -11.64 9.65 0.62
N LEU A 110 -11.10 8.83 1.51
CA LEU A 110 -11.80 7.73 2.16
C LEU A 110 -12.22 8.07 3.61
N GLY A 111 -11.71 9.15 4.19
CA GLY A 111 -11.97 9.59 5.56
C GLY A 111 -10.76 9.46 6.49
N ASP A 112 -11.02 9.65 7.78
CA ASP A 112 -10.01 9.55 8.83
C ASP A 112 -9.31 8.19 8.82
N TRP A 113 -7.99 8.20 8.63
CA TRP A 113 -7.10 7.03 8.63
C TRP A 113 -7.33 6.13 9.84
N ARG A 114 -7.59 6.70 11.02
CA ARG A 114 -7.79 5.93 12.26
C ARG A 114 -9.02 5.03 12.19
N GLY A 115 -10.03 5.43 11.41
CA GLY A 115 -11.23 4.63 11.17
C GLY A 115 -10.98 3.36 10.37
N PHE A 116 -9.81 3.24 9.72
CA PHE A 116 -9.44 2.07 8.92
C PHE A 116 -8.46 1.13 9.62
N LEU A 117 -8.02 1.46 10.84
CA LEU A 117 -7.15 0.60 11.64
C LEU A 117 -7.95 -0.47 12.37
N TYR A 118 -7.39 -1.68 12.47
CA TYR A 118 -7.91 -2.71 13.35
C TYR A 118 -6.80 -3.34 14.19
N THR A 119 -7.10 -3.55 15.47
CA THR A 119 -6.23 -4.19 16.46
C THR A 119 -6.50 -5.68 16.53
#